data_AF-A0A662J3N1-F1
#
_entry.id   AF-A0A662J3N1-F1
#
_cell.length_a   1.000
_cell.length_b   1.000
_cell.length_c   1.000
_cell.angle_alpha   90.00
_cell.angle_beta   90.00
_cell.angle_gamma   90.00
#
_symmetry.space_group_name_H-M   'P 1'
#
loop_
_entity.id
_entity.type
_entity.pdbx_description
1 polymer ?
#
loop_
_entity_poly.entity_id
_entity_poly.type
_entity_poly.pdbx_seq_one_letter_code
_entity_poly.pdbx_strand_id
1 'polypeptide(L)'
;MDVEAKILGAKAAEKSLNRYGALLEGVAVYLSDCCLDGKPYAEIYIFLEELPIEEEDIASEILASIKEGECAGVSVFVFTLSEVERRRGSLIEALKVSHIAYDRSGRIKRLLET
;
A
#
# COMPACT_ATOMS: atom_id res chain seq x y z
N MET A 1 -12.10 -11.12 -2.74
CA MET A 1 -11.53 -9.78 -2.46
C MET A 1 -10.83 -9.71 -1.11
N ASP A 2 -11.53 -9.93 0.01
CA ASP A 2 -10.95 -9.66 1.34
C ASP A 2 -9.75 -10.55 1.73
N VAL A 3 -9.71 -11.79 1.21
CA VAL A 3 -8.56 -12.71 1.39
C VAL A 3 -7.39 -12.35 0.48
N GLU A 4 -7.65 -11.95 -0.77
CA GLU A 4 -6.61 -11.57 -1.72
C GLU A 4 -5.91 -10.29 -1.29
N ALA A 5 -6.67 -9.29 -0.81
CA ALA A 5 -6.13 -8.05 -0.27
C ALA A 5 -5.22 -8.29 0.95
N LYS A 6 -5.57 -9.28 1.79
CA LYS A 6 -4.73 -9.70 2.93
C LYS A 6 -3.42 -10.35 2.50
N ILE A 7 -3.46 -11.24 1.50
CA ILE A 7 -2.26 -11.92 1.00
C ILE A 7 -1.33 -10.92 0.32
N LEU A 8 -1.86 -10.09 -0.58
CA LEU A 8 -1.08 -9.05 -1.24
C LEU A 8 -0.57 -8.02 -0.24
N GLY A 9 -1.41 -7.61 0.70
CA GLY A 9 -1.04 -6.72 1.80
C GLY A 9 0.15 -7.24 2.60
N ALA A 10 0.14 -8.52 2.97
CA ALA A 10 1.25 -9.14 3.68
C ALA A 10 2.56 -9.12 2.87
N LYS A 11 2.51 -9.43 1.57
CA LYS A 11 3.67 -9.36 0.67
C LYS A 11 4.19 -7.92 0.51
N ALA A 12 3.28 -6.97 0.29
CA ALA A 12 3.61 -5.56 0.18
C ALA A 12 4.26 -5.03 1.45
N ALA A 13 3.73 -5.40 2.62
CA ALA A 13 4.30 -5.06 3.91
C ALA A 13 5.70 -5.67 4.11
N GLU A 14 5.89 -6.95 3.80
CA GLU A 14 7.19 -7.62 3.87
C GLU A 14 8.24 -6.92 3.00
N LYS A 15 7.93 -6.64 1.73
CA LYS A 15 8.83 -5.94 0.82
C LYS A 15 9.13 -4.52 1.29
N SER A 16 8.11 -3.79 1.72
CA SER A 16 8.28 -2.43 2.25
C SER A 16 9.13 -2.40 3.52
N LEU A 17 8.99 -3.38 4.42
CA LEU A 17 9.79 -3.49 5.63
C LEU A 17 11.26 -3.78 5.30
N ASN A 18 11.52 -4.70 4.38
CA ASN A 18 12.88 -5.01 3.96
C ASN A 18 13.56 -3.80 3.29
N ARG A 19 12.79 -3.00 2.56
CA ARG A 19 13.26 -1.82 1.81
C ARG A 19 13.48 -0.61 2.72
N TYR A 20 12.48 -0.22 3.49
CA TYR A 20 12.45 1.05 4.22
C TYR A 20 12.78 0.89 5.71
N GLY A 21 12.75 -0.33 6.24
CA GLY A 21 13.11 -0.64 7.61
C GLY A 21 12.36 0.24 8.62
N ALA A 22 13.13 0.94 9.45
CA ALA A 22 12.59 1.79 10.51
C ALA A 22 11.85 3.04 10.00
N LEU A 23 11.95 3.39 8.72
CA LEU A 23 11.21 4.52 8.14
C LEU A 23 9.76 4.16 7.79
N LEU A 24 9.43 2.86 7.70
CA LEU A 24 8.09 2.43 7.35
C LEU A 24 7.11 2.64 8.52
N GLU A 25 6.07 3.43 8.27
CA GLU A 25 5.01 3.70 9.24
C GLU A 25 3.74 2.91 8.93
N GLY A 26 3.47 2.62 7.66
CA GLY A 26 2.26 1.90 7.28
C GLY A 26 2.24 1.40 5.85
N VAL A 27 1.44 0.36 5.61
CA VAL A 27 1.11 -0.15 4.28
C VAL A 27 -0.39 -0.44 4.23
N ALA A 28 -1.06 0.10 3.22
CA ALA A 28 -2.44 -0.21 2.89
C ALA A 28 -2.56 -0.66 1.44
N VAL A 29 -3.50 -1.57 1.17
CA VAL A 29 -3.73 -2.13 -0.15
C VAL A 29 -5.19 -2.02 -0.51
N TYR A 30 -5.47 -1.43 -1.65
CA TYR A 30 -6.77 -1.48 -2.29
C TYR A 30 -6.72 -2.44 -3.48
N LEU A 31 -7.76 -3.25 -3.62
CA LEU A 31 -7.99 -4.05 -4.81
C LEU A 31 -9.22 -3.48 -5.52
N SER A 32 -9.06 -3.10 -6.78
CA SER A 32 -10.18 -2.71 -7.62
C SER A 32 -11.10 -3.89 -7.89
N ASP A 33 -12.31 -3.59 -8.35
CA ASP A 33 -13.10 -4.59 -9.07
C ASP A 33 -12.32 -5.14 -10.27
N CYS A 34 -12.67 -6.34 -10.71
CA CYS A 34 -12.02 -7.01 -11.84
C CYS A 34 -12.06 -6.13 -13.10
N CYS A 35 -10.89 -5.74 -13.62
CA CYS A 35 -10.77 -4.73 -14.66
C CYS A 35 -10.26 -5.28 -16.01
N LEU A 36 -9.27 -6.17 -15.98
CA LEU A 36 -8.60 -6.73 -17.17
C LEU A 36 -8.54 -8.25 -17.03
N ASP A 37 -9.06 -8.99 -18.00
CA ASP A 37 -9.12 -10.46 -18.01
C ASP A 37 -9.76 -11.08 -16.75
N GLY A 38 -10.70 -10.36 -16.13
CA GLY A 38 -11.34 -10.79 -14.88
C GLY A 38 -10.45 -10.68 -13.64
N LYS A 39 -9.31 -10.00 -13.73
CA LYS A 39 -8.36 -9.82 -12.62
C LYS A 39 -8.47 -8.41 -12.03
N PRO A 40 -8.29 -8.25 -10.70
CA PRO A 40 -8.26 -6.95 -10.07
C PRO A 40 -6.95 -6.22 -10.37
N TYR A 41 -6.98 -4.89 -10.30
CA TYR A 41 -5.80 -4.06 -10.21
C TYR A 41 -5.52 -3.74 -8.75
N ALA A 42 -4.24 -3.72 -8.35
CA ALA A 42 -3.86 -3.41 -6.99
C ALA A 42 -3.25 -2.01 -6.86
N GLU A 43 -3.74 -1.25 -5.90
CA GLU A 43 -3.13 0.01 -5.47
C GLU A 43 -2.54 -0.19 -4.08
N ILE A 44 -1.28 0.17 -3.92
CA ILE A 44 -0.54 -0.01 -2.68
C ILE A 44 -0.09 1.36 -2.20
N TYR A 45 -0.47 1.68 -0.98
CA TYR A 45 -0.16 2.94 -0.31
C TYR A 45 0.89 2.67 0.75
N ILE A 46 2.07 3.26 0.59
CA ILE A 46 3.20 3.13 1.51
C ILE A 46 3.38 4.45 2.25
N PHE A 47 3.44 4.38 3.57
CA PHE A 47 3.58 5.53 4.45
C PHE A 47 4.93 5.48 5.13
N LEU A 48 5.71 6.54 4.94
CA LEU A 48 7.04 6.69 5.50
C LEU A 48 7.11 7.88 6.46
N GLU A 49 8.03 7.80 7.42
CA GLU A 49 8.37 8.95 8.26
C GLU A 49 9.01 10.07 7.42
N GLU A 50 9.96 9.71 6.55
CA GLU A 50 10.64 10.59 5.60
C GLU A 50 10.90 9.87 4.27
N LEU A 51 11.15 10.61 3.19
CA LEU A 51 11.49 10.01 1.90
C LEU A 51 12.94 9.52 1.93
N PRO A 52 13.22 8.31 1.38
CA PRO A 52 14.59 7.87 1.18
C PRO A 52 15.30 8.76 0.15
N ILE A 53 16.63 8.83 0.26
CA ILE A 53 17.48 9.60 -0.67
C ILE A 53 17.43 9.01 -2.08
N GLU A 54 17.28 7.69 -2.19
CA GLU A 54 17.24 6.96 -3.45
C GLU A 54 15.85 6.32 -3.67
N GLU A 55 15.28 6.62 -4.84
CA GLU A 55 14.03 6.01 -5.30
C GLU A 55 14.36 4.80 -6.18
N GLU A 56 13.92 3.62 -5.76
CA GLU A 56 13.98 2.38 -6.54
C GLU A 56 12.58 1.80 -6.64
N ASP A 57 12.33 1.10 -7.75
CA ASP A 57 11.03 0.58 -8.15
C ASP A 57 10.56 -0.61 -7.30
N ILE A 58 9.88 -0.31 -6.20
CA ILE A 58 9.26 -1.32 -5.35
C ILE A 58 7.99 -1.95 -5.99
N ALA A 59 7.38 -1.29 -6.99
CA ALA A 59 6.17 -1.81 -7.64
C ALA A 59 6.50 -3.10 -8.41
N SER A 60 7.61 -3.10 -9.16
CA SER A 60 8.11 -4.30 -9.84
C SER A 60 8.47 -5.42 -8.87
N GLU A 61 9.07 -5.10 -7.72
CA GLU A 61 9.41 -6.11 -6.70
C GLU A 61 8.17 -6.77 -6.09
N ILE A 62 7.13 -5.98 -5.80
CA ILE A 62 5.88 -6.49 -5.26
C ILE A 62 5.15 -7.32 -6.32
N LEU A 63 5.07 -6.84 -7.56
CA LEU A 63 4.46 -7.56 -8.68
C LEU A 63 5.17 -8.90 -8.94
N ALA A 64 6.49 -8.95 -8.88
CA ALA A 64 7.26 -10.19 -9.03
C ALA A 64 7.05 -11.18 -7.85
N SER A 65 6.55 -10.71 -6.71
CA SER A 65 6.31 -11.54 -5.53
C SER A 65 4.94 -12.22 -5.50
N ILE A 66 3.99 -11.80 -6.34
CA ILE A 66 2.68 -12.43 -6.48
C ILE A 66 2.67 -13.49 -7.57
N LYS A 67 1.72 -14.44 -7.50
CA LYS A 67 1.63 -15.45 -8.55
C LYS A 67 1.11 -14.81 -9.83
N GLU A 68 1.61 -15.32 -10.96
CA GLU A 68 1.18 -14.87 -12.27
C GLU A 68 -0.35 -15.00 -12.41
N GLY A 69 -0.99 -13.90 -12.79
CA GLY A 69 -2.43 -13.83 -12.97
C GLY A 69 -3.27 -13.57 -11.72
N GLU A 70 -2.67 -13.34 -10.54
CA GLU A 70 -3.42 -12.89 -9.36
C GLU A 70 -3.92 -11.44 -9.47
N CYS A 71 -3.20 -10.58 -10.17
CA CYS A 71 -3.59 -9.20 -10.46
C CYS A 71 -3.27 -8.84 -11.91
N ALA A 72 -4.01 -7.88 -12.46
CA ALA A 72 -3.71 -7.28 -13.77
C ALA A 72 -2.49 -6.36 -13.72
N GLY A 73 -2.16 -5.83 -12.54
CA GLY A 73 -1.01 -4.98 -12.31
C GLY A 73 -1.02 -4.40 -10.88
N VAL A 74 0.04 -3.68 -10.55
CA VAL A 74 0.23 -3.02 -9.25
C VAL A 74 0.67 -1.58 -9.49
N SER A 75 0.03 -0.62 -8.82
CA SER A 75 0.53 0.74 -8.62
C SER A 75 0.96 0.92 -7.18
N VAL A 76 2.12 1.55 -6.97
CA VAL A 76 2.59 1.91 -5.63
C VAL A 76 2.65 3.42 -5.50
N PHE A 77 2.05 3.93 -4.43
CA PHE A 77 2.06 5.33 -4.06
C PHE A 77 2.76 5.47 -2.71
N VAL A 78 3.83 6.27 -2.68
CA VAL A 78 4.62 6.50 -1.47
C VAL A 78 4.35 7.90 -0.95
N PHE A 79 4.02 8.00 0.33
CA PHE A 79 3.73 9.26 1.01
C PHE A 79 4.55 9.36 2.30
N THR A 80 5.03 10.55 2.61
CA THR A 80 5.44 10.85 3.99
C THR A 80 4.22 11.13 4.84
N LEU A 81 4.32 10.94 6.15
CA LEU A 81 3.23 11.30 7.06
C LEU A 81 2.83 12.78 6.94
N SER A 82 3.78 13.68 6.76
CA SER A 82 3.51 15.11 6.54
C SER A 82 2.69 15.36 5.27
N GLU A 83 2.94 14.59 4.20
CA GLU A 83 2.18 14.69 2.96
C GLU A 83 0.76 14.14 3.11
N VAL A 84 0.60 13.07 3.89
CA VAL A 84 -0.72 12.51 4.22
C VAL A 84 -1.58 13.52 4.96
N GLU A 85 -1.03 14.22 5.94
CA GLU A 85 -1.76 15.28 6.66
C GLU A 85 -2.20 16.40 5.71
N ARG A 86 -1.35 16.79 4.75
CA ARG A 86 -1.67 17.81 3.75
C ARG A 86 -2.76 17.39 2.77
N ARG A 87 -2.76 16.13 2.33
CA ARG A 87 -3.71 15.57 1.34
C ARG A 87 -4.83 14.75 1.95
N ARG A 88 -5.03 14.89 3.26
CA ARG A 88 -5.90 14.05 4.08
C ARG A 88 -7.26 13.75 3.45
N GLY A 89 -7.96 14.77 2.95
CA GLY A 89 -9.31 14.59 2.39
C GLY A 89 -9.36 13.62 1.20
N SER A 90 -8.36 13.64 0.32
CA SER A 90 -8.30 12.74 -0.85
C SER A 90 -7.79 11.35 -0.49
N LEU A 91 -6.87 11.24 0.46
CA LEU A 91 -6.28 9.97 0.90
C LEU A 91 -7.24 9.15 1.77
N ILE A 92 -8.07 9.79 2.60
CA ILE A 92 -9.02 9.10 3.48
C ILE A 92 -10.01 8.25 2.66
N GLU A 93 -10.53 8.78 1.55
CA GLU A 93 -11.49 8.02 0.73
C GLU A 93 -10.86 6.77 0.12
N ALA A 94 -9.61 6.88 -0.36
CA ALA A 94 -8.86 5.71 -0.83
C ALA A 94 -8.58 4.70 0.29
N LEU A 95 -8.24 5.19 1.49
CA LEU A 95 -7.90 4.35 2.62
C LEU A 95 -9.10 3.65 3.26
N LYS A 96 -10.30 4.25 3.22
CA LYS A 96 -11.53 3.65 3.77
C LYS A 96 -11.89 2.30 3.13
N VAL A 97 -11.58 2.16 1.85
CA VAL A 97 -11.82 0.93 1.08
C VAL A 97 -10.58 0.04 0.97
N SER A 98 -9.47 0.45 1.60
CA SER A 98 -8.22 -0.30 1.61
C SER A 98 -8.12 -1.25 2.81
N HIS A 99 -7.42 -2.35 2.61
CA HIS A 99 -6.95 -3.21 3.68
C HIS A 99 -5.62 -2.67 4.25
N ILE A 100 -5.61 -2.29 5.53
CA ILE A 100 -4.38 -1.91 6.24
C ILE A 100 -3.62 -3.18 6.63
N ALA A 101 -2.52 -3.45 5.92
CA ALA A 101 -1.69 -4.63 6.10
C ALA A 101 -0.60 -4.42 7.16
N TYR A 102 -0.13 -3.18 7.32
CA TYR A 102 0.86 -2.80 8.32
C TYR A 102 0.56 -1.39 8.85
N ASP A 103 0.67 -1.21 10.17
CA ASP A 103 0.55 0.09 10.83
C ASP A 103 1.39 0.06 12.11
N ARG A 104 2.56 0.69 12.07
CA ARG A 104 3.57 0.60 13.13
C ARG A 104 3.08 1.18 14.45
N SER A 105 2.40 2.32 14.37
CA SER A 105 2.06 3.16 15.54
C SER A 105 0.56 3.49 15.63
N GLY A 106 -0.28 2.76 14.88
CA GLY A 106 -1.71 3.02 14.79
C GLY A 106 -2.02 4.36 14.11
N ARG A 107 -1.06 4.94 13.39
CA ARG A 107 -1.22 6.28 12.77
C ARG A 107 -2.16 6.20 11.57
N ILE A 108 -2.04 5.14 10.76
CA ILE A 108 -2.88 4.99 9.57
C ILE A 108 -4.33 4.74 9.95
N LYS A 109 -4.57 3.91 10.98
CA LYS A 109 -5.92 3.73 11.53
C LYS A 109 -6.50 5.02 12.09
N ARG A 110 -5.74 5.80 12.85
CA ARG A 110 -6.20 7.09 13.40
C ARG A 110 -6.59 8.10 12.33
N LEU A 111 -5.93 8.07 11.16
CA LEU A 111 -6.31 8.91 10.02
C LEU A 111 -7.73 8.60 9.50
N LEU A 112 -8.21 7.37 9.68
CA LEU A 112 -9.56 6.95 9.28
C LEU A 112 -10.65 7.27 10.31
N GLU A 113 -10.27 7.49 11.57
CA GLU A 113 -11.20 7.67 12.70
C GLU A 113 -11.64 9.14 12.90
N THR A 114 -11.03 10.10 12.19
CA THR A 114 -11.35 11.54 12.30
C THR A 114 -11.81 12.13 10.98
#